data_AF-A0A3D5XSP0-F1
#
_entry.id   AF-A0A3D5XSP0-F1
#
_cell.length_a   1.000
_cell.length_b   1.000
_cell.length_c   1.000
_cell.angle_alpha   90.00
_cell.angle_beta   90.00
_cell.angle_gamma   90.00
#
_symmetry.space_group_name_H-M   'P 1'
#
loop_
_entity.id
_entity.type
_entity.pdbx_description
1 polymer ?
#
loop_
_entity_poly.entity_id
_entity_poly.type
_entity_poly.pdbx_seq_one_letter_code
_entity_poly.pdbx_strand_id
1 'polypeptide(L)' 'MLPYSRLVNILMYLMTDKEVTSPEKLSEVFMVSERTIRSDVKIINECLENYKAEVVHLRTQGYKLIINDEKLFQKFYEK' A
#
# COMPACT_ATOMS: atom_id res chain seq x y z
N MET A 1 -8.12 5.88 -9.62
CA MET A 1 -6.73 6.36 -9.57
C MET A 1 -6.43 6.89 -8.18
N LEU A 2 -5.23 6.63 -7.66
CA LEU A 2 -4.77 7.21 -6.40
C LEU A 2 -4.56 8.72 -6.56
N PRO A 3 -4.96 9.54 -5.57
CA PRO A 3 -4.95 11.00 -5.71
C PRO A 3 -3.55 11.63 -5.69
N TYR A 4 -2.53 10.93 -5.17
CA TYR A 4 -1.17 11.47 -5.01
C TYR A 4 -0.12 10.50 -5.53
N SER A 5 0.92 11.03 -6.17
CA SER A 5 2.07 10.27 -6.68
C SER A 5 2.74 9.41 -5.60
N ARG A 6 2.81 9.92 -4.35
CA ARG A 6 3.37 9.19 -3.22
C ARG A 6 2.57 7.93 -2.86
N LEU A 7 1.24 7.97 -2.93
CA LEU A 7 0.42 6.78 -2.65
C LEU A 7 0.67 5.70 -3.69
N VAL A 8 0.79 6.10 -4.96
CA VAL A 8 1.15 5.19 -6.06
C VAL A 8 2.51 4.56 -5.78
N ASN A 9 3.50 5.36 -5.38
CA ASN A 9 4.85 4.86 -5.12
C ASN A 9 4.88 3.91 -3.90
N ILE A 10 4.14 4.20 -2.82
CA ILE A 10 4.01 3.30 -1.66
C ILE A 10 3.38 1.97 -2.09
N LEU A 11 2.29 2.01 -2.86
CA LEU A 11 1.63 0.81 -3.33
C LEU A 11 2.55 -0.02 -4.25
N MET A 12 3.23 0.62 -5.21
CA MET A 12 4.20 -0.04 -6.09
C MET A 12 5.37 -0.65 -5.32
N TYR A 13 5.85 0.03 -4.30
CA TYR A 13 6.91 -0.50 -3.43
C TYR A 13 6.45 -1.79 -2.74
N LEU A 14 5.25 -1.78 -2.13
CA LEU A 14 4.66 -2.95 -1.46
C LEU A 14 4.22 -4.07 -2.42
N MET A 15 4.08 -3.79 -3.71
CA MET A 15 3.85 -4.83 -4.73
C MET A 15 5.14 -5.50 -5.19
N THR A 16 6.22 -4.72 -5.26
CA THR A 16 7.53 -5.20 -5.72
C THR A 16 8.19 -6.02 -4.61
N ASP A 17 8.04 -5.57 -3.37
CA ASP A 17 8.50 -6.29 -2.19
C ASP A 17 7.47 -7.35 -1.79
N LYS A 18 7.85 -8.63 -1.90
CA LYS A 18 6.99 -9.76 -1.49
C LYS A 18 7.01 -9.96 0.03
N GLU A 19 7.93 -9.31 0.72
CA GLU A 19 8.09 -9.38 2.16
C GLU A 19 7.34 -8.25 2.88
N VAL A 20 7.22 -8.39 4.20
CA VAL A 20 6.56 -7.38 5.02
C VAL A 20 7.52 -6.19 5.20
N THR A 21 7.06 -4.98 4.91
CA THR A 21 7.88 -3.76 5.02
C THR A 21 7.50 -2.97 6.27
N SER A 22 8.47 -2.66 7.13
CA SER A 22 8.20 -1.90 8.36
C SER A 22 7.76 -0.44 8.09
N PRO A 23 6.93 0.18 8.95
CA PRO A 23 6.56 1.59 8.84
C PRO A 23 7.78 2.51 8.85
N GLU A 24 8.80 2.17 9.64
CA GLU A 24 10.07 2.90 9.74
C GLU A 24 10.78 2.88 8.39
N LYS A 25 10.86 1.72 7.73
CA LYS A 25 11.49 1.61 6.41
C LYS A 25 10.77 2.45 5.36
N LEU A 26 9.44 2.39 5.32
CA LEU A 26 8.65 3.23 4.42
C LEU A 26 8.86 4.72 4.72
N SER A 27 8.93 5.09 6.00
CA SER A 27 9.16 6.46 6.44
C SER A 27 10.50 7.02 5.93
N GLU A 28 11.56 6.21 5.96
CA GLU A 28 12.88 6.54 5.43
C GLU A 28 12.87 6.66 3.90
N VAL A 29 12.30 5.67 3.21
CA VAL A 29 12.27 5.61 1.73
C VAL A 29 11.48 6.79 1.15
N PHE A 30 10.36 7.14 1.76
CA PHE A 30 9.47 8.19 1.28
C PHE A 30 9.69 9.55 1.95
N MET A 31 10.68 9.65 2.86
CA MET A 31 11.05 10.87 3.59
C MET A 31 9.86 11.54 4.29
N VAL A 32 9.02 10.75 4.95
CA VAL A 32 7.85 11.23 5.69
C VAL A 32 7.77 10.56 7.06
N SER A 33 6.96 11.10 7.97
CA SER A 33 6.76 10.45 9.27
C SER A 33 6.00 9.12 9.12
N GLU A 34 6.20 8.18 10.04
CA GLU A 34 5.36 6.97 10.11
C GLU A 34 3.86 7.29 10.29
N ARG A 35 3.53 8.40 10.96
CA ARG A 35 2.15 8.88 11.06
C ARG A 35 1.59 9.15 9.65
N THR A 36 2.40 9.77 8.80
CA THR A 36 2.00 10.04 7.41
C THR A 36 1.88 8.74 6.62
N ILE A 37 2.79 7.78 6.78
CA ILE A 37 2.66 6.44 6.18
C ILE A 37 1.35 5.76 6.60
N ARG A 38 0.99 5.81 7.88
CA ARG A 38 -0.29 5.26 8.38
C ARG A 38 -1.49 5.91 7.70
N SER A 39 -1.49 7.23 7.55
CA SER A 39 -2.54 7.96 6.83
C SER A 39 -2.56 7.62 5.34
N ASP A 40 -1.41 7.50 4.69
CA ASP A 40 -1.30 7.13 3.28
C ASP A 40 -1.84 5.72 3.01
N VAL A 41 -1.44 4.75 3.83
CA VAL A 41 -1.93 3.37 3.76
C VAL A 41 -3.45 3.32 3.93
N LYS A 42 -4.01 4.16 4.81
CA LYS A 42 -5.47 4.27 4.95
C LYS A 42 -6.12 4.72 3.63
N ILE A 43 -5.60 5.76 3.00
CA ILE A 43 -6.14 6.27 1.72
C ILE A 43 -5.96 5.22 0.60
N ILE A 44 -4.83 4.50 0.59
CA ILE A 44 -4.60 3.39 -0.35
C ILE A 44 -5.69 2.32 -0.16
N ASN A 45 -5.97 1.90 1.07
CA ASN A 45 -7.00 0.89 1.34
C ASN A 45 -8.40 1.35 0.94
N GLU A 46 -8.76 2.62 1.20
CA GLU A 46 -10.02 3.22 0.72
C GLU A 46 -10.13 3.14 -0.81
N CYS A 47 -9.02 3.32 -1.53
CA CYS A 47 -8.99 3.20 -2.99
C CYS A 47 -9.04 1.74 -3.48
N LEU A 48 -8.55 0.80 -2.68
CA LEU A 48 -8.48 -0.64 -3.02
C LEU A 48 -9.70 -1.45 -2.58
N GLU A 49 -10.59 -0.88 -1.76
CA GLU A 49 -11.77 -1.56 -1.19
C GLU A 49 -12.61 -2.30 -2.25
N ASN A 50 -12.78 -1.68 -3.43
CA ASN A 50 -13.55 -2.25 -4.54
C ASN A 50 -12.79 -3.27 -5.39
N TYR A 51 -11.48 -3.46 -5.14
CA TYR A 51 -10.57 -4.27 -5.96
C TYR A 51 -10.09 -5.54 -5.27
N LYS A 52 -10.71 -5.90 -4.12
CA LYS A 52 -10.35 -7.10 -3.34
C LYS A 52 -8.86 -7.18 -3.02
N ALA A 53 -8.26 -6.01 -2.76
CA ALA A 53 -6.88 -5.89 -2.29
C ALA A 53 -6.84 -4.95 -1.09
N GLU A 54 -5.88 -5.16 -0.20
CA GLU A 54 -5.67 -4.32 0.96
C GLU A 54 -4.21 -4.38 1.43
N VAL A 55 -3.71 -3.25 1.92
CA VAL A 55 -2.45 -3.16 2.65
C VAL A 55 -2.76 -3.40 4.13
N VAL A 56 -2.35 -4.56 4.63
CA VAL A 56 -2.57 -4.95 6.03
C VAL A 56 -1.36 -4.58 6.89
N HIS A 57 -1.63 -4.19 8.14
CA HIS A 57 -0.60 -3.96 9.14
C HIS A 57 -0.44 -5.20 10.03
N LEU A 58 0.63 -5.94 9.80
CA LEU A 58 1.08 -7.04 10.65
C LEU A 58 1.85 -6.45 11.83
N ARG A 59 1.18 -6.36 12.99
CA ARG A 59 1.60 -5.60 14.19
C ARG A 59 3.10 -5.62 14.55
N THR A 60 3.81 -6.71 14.31
CA THR A 60 5.23 -6.89 14.65
C THR A 60 6.17 -6.93 13.45
N GLN A 61 5.65 -6.88 12.23
CA GLN A 61 6.42 -7.06 11.00
C GLN A 61 6.31 -5.86 10.05
N GLY A 62 5.17 -5.16 10.04
CA GLY A 62 4.92 -3.98 9.22
C GLY A 62 3.77 -4.16 8.24
N TYR A 63 3.89 -3.56 7.06
CA TYR A 63 2.87 -3.54 6.03
C TYR A 63 3.10 -4.61 4.96
N LYS A 64 2.00 -5.22 4.51
CA LYS A 64 2.00 -6.13 3.37
C LYS A 64 0.77 -5.91 2.51
N LEU A 65 0.93 -5.91 1.20
CA LEU A 65 -0.20 -5.96 0.29
C LEU A 65 -0.73 -7.40 0.20
N ILE A 66 -2.02 -7.57 0.47
CA ILE A 66 -2.77 -8.81 0.25
C ILE A 66 -3.71 -8.58 -0.91
N ILE A 67 -3.62 -9.45 -1.91
CA ILE A 67 -4.49 -9.46 -3.08
C ILE A 67 -5.33 -10.73 -2.99
N ASN A 68 -6.63 -10.58 -2.75
CA ASN A 68 -7.56 -11.72 -2.64
C ASN A 68 -8.13 -12.12 -4.02
N ASP A 69 -8.18 -11.19 -4.97
CA ASP A 69 -8.60 -11.45 -6.35
C ASP A 69 -7.69 -10.70 -7.33
N GLU A 70 -6.75 -11.42 -7.95
CA GLU A 70 -5.79 -10.84 -8.91
C GLU A 70 -6.49 -10.24 -10.13
N LYS A 71 -7.60 -10.83 -10.60
CA LYS A 71 -8.31 -10.33 -11.78
C LYS A 71 -8.99 -9.01 -11.48
N LEU A 72 -9.58 -8.89 -10.29
CA LEU A 72 -10.21 -7.65 -9.87
C LEU A 72 -9.15 -6.57 -9.59
N PHE A 73 -8.03 -6.94 -8.97
CA PHE A 73 -6.91 -6.03 -8.74
C PHE A 73 -6.27 -5.53 -10.04
N GLN A 74 -6.13 -6.36 -11.09
CA GLN A 74 -5.63 -5.89 -12.39
C GLN A 74 -6.46 -4.75 -12.97
N LYS A 75 -7.79 -4.75 -12.77
CA LYS A 75 -8.67 -3.65 -13.21
C LYS A 75 -8.37 -2.32 -12.54
N PHE A 76 -7.64 -2.30 -11.42
CA PHE A 76 -7.15 -1.08 -10.80
C PHE A 76 -6.09 -0.37 -11.65
N TYR A 77 -5.28 -1.14 -12.40
CA TYR A 77 -4.19 -0.65 -13.26
C TYR A 77 -4.60 -0.44 -14.71
N GLU A 78 -5.65 -1.11 -15.17
CA GLU A 78 -6.18 -0.97 -16.53
C GLU A 78 -6.95 0.34 -16.77
N LYS A 79 -7.04 1.22 -15.77
CA LYS A 79 -7.91 2.41 -15.78
C LYS A 79 -7.16 3.73 -15.76
#